data_AF-A0A434INL0-F1
#
_entry.id   AF-A0A434INL0-F1
#
_cell.length_a   1.000
_cell.length_b   1.000
_cell.length_c   1.000
_cell.angle_alpha   90.00
_cell.angle_beta   90.00
_cell.angle_gamma   90.00
#
_symmetry.space_group_name_H-M   'P 1'
#
loop_
_entity.id
_entity.type
_entity.pdbx_description
1 polymer ?
#
loop_
_entity_poly.entity_id
_entity_poly.type
_entity_poly.pdbx_seq_one_letter_code
_entity_poly.pdbx_strand_id
1 'polypeptide(L)'
;MLYPGRFLEPSDIEMLARVCHTVCKERGVPLASESGEHIAAHVLRLFMNGLTGQSELLDAERNWVKQRSVQRIDGNYAGMRKAA
;
A
#
# COMPACT_ATOMS: atom_id res chain seq x y z
N MET A 1 2.50 4.17 -16.18
CA MET A 1 1.59 3.66 -17.23
C MET A 1 0.56 2.78 -16.55
N LEU A 2 -0.72 3.19 -16.55
CA LEU A 2 -1.83 2.32 -16.14
C LEU A 2 -2.07 1.32 -17.28
N TYR A 3 -2.08 0.03 -17.02
CA TYR A 3 -2.46 -0.98 -18.01
C TYR A 3 -3.95 -0.77 -18.33
N PRO A 4 -4.34 -0.34 -19.56
CA PRO A 4 -5.73 -0.11 -19.87
C PRO A 4 -6.44 -1.46 -20.01
N GLY A 5 -7.51 -1.65 -19.23
CA GLY A 5 -8.50 -2.70 -19.50
C GLY A 5 -8.29 -4.06 -18.84
N ARG A 6 -7.57 -4.15 -17.72
CA ARG A 6 -7.63 -5.38 -16.92
C ARG A 6 -8.99 -5.48 -16.24
N PHE A 7 -9.82 -6.39 -16.74
CA PHE A 7 -11.08 -6.75 -16.12
C PHE A 7 -10.81 -7.39 -14.75
N LEU A 8 -11.57 -6.97 -13.74
CA LEU A 8 -11.53 -7.59 -12.41
C LEU A 8 -12.52 -8.74 -12.42
N GLU A 9 -12.02 -9.97 -12.36
CA GLU A 9 -12.88 -11.12 -12.15
C GLU A 9 -13.43 -11.11 -10.72
N PRO A 10 -14.59 -11.74 -10.46
CA PRO A 10 -15.11 -11.85 -9.08
C PRO A 10 -14.09 -12.45 -8.10
N SER A 11 -13.29 -13.41 -8.55
CA SER A 11 -12.16 -14.01 -7.82
C SER A 11 -11.08 -12.98 -7.45
N ASP A 12 -10.77 -12.05 -8.36
CA ASP A 12 -9.82 -10.97 -8.10
C ASP A 12 -10.37 -10.03 -7.02
N ILE A 13 -11.65 -9.68 -7.10
CA ILE A 13 -12.30 -8.79 -6.12
C ILE A 13 -12.27 -9.43 -4.73
N GLU A 14 -12.58 -10.73 -4.63
CA GLU A 14 -12.50 -11.46 -3.36
C GLU A 14 -11.07 -11.51 -2.81
N MET A 15 -10.08 -11.74 -3.67
CA MET A 15 -8.67 -11.77 -3.29
C MET A 15 -8.21 -10.39 -2.77
N LEU A 16 -8.52 -9.31 -3.50
CA LEU A 16 -8.21 -7.93 -3.11
C LEU A 16 -8.90 -7.56 -1.79
N ALA A 17 -10.17 -7.94 -1.60
CA ALA A 17 -10.88 -7.73 -0.34
C ALA A 17 -10.18 -8.44 0.83
N ARG A 18 -9.76 -9.70 0.65
CA ARG A 18 -9.00 -10.45 1.67
C ARG A 18 -7.67 -9.78 2.00
N VAL A 19 -6.94 -9.28 1.00
CA VAL A 19 -5.70 -8.53 1.22
C VAL A 19 -5.98 -7.27 2.04
N CYS A 20 -6.94 -6.44 1.62
CA CYS A 20 -7.31 -5.21 2.32
C CYS A 20 -7.72 -5.47 3.79
N HIS A 21 -8.57 -6.47 4.03
CA HIS A 21 -8.96 -6.87 5.38
C HIS A 21 -7.78 -7.31 6.24
N THR A 22 -6.87 -8.10 5.66
CA THR A 22 -5.67 -8.59 6.36
C THR A 22 -4.76 -7.43 6.75
N VAL A 23 -4.47 -6.54 5.80
CA VAL A 23 -3.60 -5.38 6.03
C VAL A 23 -4.22 -4.39 7.02
N CYS A 24 -5.53 -4.13 6.92
CA CYS A 24 -6.24 -3.28 7.87
C CYS A 24 -6.22 -3.87 9.28
N LYS A 25 -6.42 -5.18 9.41
CA LYS A 25 -6.34 -5.89 10.70
C LYS A 25 -4.93 -5.85 11.28
N GLU A 26 -3.90 -6.12 10.48
CA GLU A 26 -2.49 -6.03 10.89
C GLU A 26 -2.13 -4.62 11.38
N ARG A 27 -2.74 -3.59 10.80
CA ARG A 27 -2.49 -2.18 11.13
C ARG A 27 -3.42 -1.63 12.22
N GLY A 28 -4.41 -2.39 12.68
CA GLY A 28 -5.42 -1.91 13.63
C GLY A 28 -6.29 -0.78 13.09
N VAL A 29 -6.46 -0.71 11.77
CA VAL A 29 -7.19 0.36 11.07
C VAL A 29 -8.58 -0.14 10.67
N PRO A 30 -9.66 0.62 10.91
CA PRO A 30 -10.98 0.28 10.39
C PRO A 30 -11.00 0.35 8.86
N LEU A 31 -11.60 -0.65 8.21
CA LEU A 31 -11.66 -0.71 6.74
C LEU A 31 -12.38 0.50 6.12
N ALA A 32 -13.45 0.98 6.78
CA ALA A 32 -14.25 2.13 6.35
C ALA A 32 -13.67 3.50 6.79
N SER A 33 -12.39 3.55 7.18
CA SER A 33 -11.71 4.79 7.48
C SER A 33 -10.93 5.30 6.26
N GLU A 34 -10.60 6.58 6.23
CA GLU A 34 -9.73 7.17 5.20
C GLU A 34 -8.39 6.42 5.06
N SER A 35 -7.87 5.89 6.17
CA SER A 35 -6.66 5.07 6.13
C SER A 35 -6.89 3.69 5.50
N GLY A 36 -8.08 3.10 5.70
CA GLY A 36 -8.50 1.88 5.03
C GLY A 36 -8.73 2.06 3.53
N GLU A 37 -9.32 3.19 3.12
CA GLU A 37 -9.48 3.56 1.70
C GLU A 37 -8.14 3.74 1.00
N HIS A 38 -7.16 4.38 1.65
CA HIS A 38 -5.80 4.51 1.11
C HIS A 38 -5.11 3.15 0.92
N ILE A 39 -5.31 2.20 1.85
CA ILE A 39 -4.81 0.84 1.73
C ILE A 39 -5.45 0.17 0.51
N ALA A 40 -6.77 0.24 0.38
CA ALA A 40 -7.48 -0.36 -0.74
C ALA A 40 -7.05 0.23 -2.10
N ALA A 41 -6.89 1.55 -2.18
CA ALA A 41 -6.43 2.22 -3.39
C ALA A 41 -5.01 1.79 -3.79
N HIS A 42 -4.10 1.60 -2.83
CA HIS A 42 -2.74 1.16 -3.12
C HIS A 42 -2.67 -0.30 -3.52
N VAL A 43 -3.38 -1.18 -2.82
CA VAL A 43 -3.51 -2.61 -3.19
C VAL A 43 -4.07 -2.75 -4.60
N LEU A 44 -5.13 -2.00 -4.93
CA LEU A 44 -5.71 -1.97 -6.28
C LEU A 44 -4.69 -1.48 -7.31
N ARG A 45 -3.94 -0.42 -6.99
CA ARG A 45 -2.90 0.10 -7.89
C ARG A 45 -1.80 -0.92 -8.15
N LEU A 46 -1.33 -1.65 -7.13
CA LEU A 46 -0.34 -2.71 -7.29
C LEU A 46 -0.88 -3.81 -8.23
N PHE A 47 -2.13 -4.21 -8.04
CA PHE A 47 -2.79 -5.20 -8.86
C PHE A 47 -2.92 -4.78 -10.33
N MET A 48 -3.36 -3.55 -10.57
CA MET A 48 -3.46 -2.96 -11.90
C MET A 48 -2.09 -2.83 -12.60
N ASN A 49 -1.00 -2.76 -11.84
CA ASN A 49 0.37 -2.74 -12.38
C ASN A 49 0.96 -4.15 -12.60
N GLY A 50 0.17 -5.21 -12.40
CA GLY A 50 0.56 -6.58 -12.71
C GLY A 50 0.92 -7.45 -11.51
N LEU A 51 0.83 -6.94 -10.27
CA LEU A 51 1.06 -7.74 -9.07
C LEU A 51 -0.19 -8.57 -8.73
N THR A 52 -0.16 -9.88 -8.94
CA THR A 52 -1.38 -10.70 -8.89
C THR A 52 -1.43 -11.68 -7.74
N GLY A 53 -0.28 -12.01 -7.16
CA GLY A 53 -0.22 -12.89 -6.01
C GLY A 53 -0.73 -12.22 -4.76
N GLN A 54 -1.60 -12.91 -4.01
CA GLN A 54 -2.06 -12.46 -2.69
C GLN A 54 -0.87 -12.20 -1.73
N SER A 55 0.08 -13.12 -1.68
CA SER A 55 1.30 -13.00 -0.86
C SER A 55 2.16 -11.83 -1.32
N GLU A 56 2.33 -11.64 -2.63
CA GLU A 56 3.09 -10.51 -3.19
C GLU A 56 2.46 -9.17 -2.81
N LEU A 57 1.13 -9.06 -2.87
CA LEU A 57 0.40 -7.86 -2.48
C LEU A 57 0.55 -7.57 -0.98
N LEU A 58 0.48 -8.59 -0.13
CA LEU A 58 0.72 -8.45 1.31
C LEU A 58 2.14 -7.99 1.61
N ASP A 59 3.13 -8.57 0.95
CA ASP A 59 4.53 -8.21 1.15
C ASP A 59 4.83 -6.80 0.65
N ALA A 60 4.27 -6.40 -0.50
CA ALA A 60 4.36 -5.04 -1.02
C ALA A 60 3.73 -4.01 -0.06
N GLU A 61 2.56 -4.31 0.51
CA GLU A 61 1.93 -3.47 1.53
C GLU A 61 2.77 -3.34 2.79
N ARG A 62 3.38 -4.43 3.28
CA ARG A 62 4.27 -4.40 4.44
C ARG A 62 5.53 -3.59 4.16
N ASN A 63 6.08 -3.68 2.94
CA ASN A 63 7.27 -2.94 2.55
C ASN A 63 6.99 -1.45 2.34
N TRP A 64 5.79 -1.09 1.88
CA TRP A 64 5.36 0.30 1.73
C TRP A 64 5.39 1.06 3.07
N VAL A 65 4.98 0.40 4.18
CA VAL A 65 5.05 0.99 5.52
C VAL A 65 6.48 1.29 5.93
N LYS A 66 7.41 0.37 5.65
CA LYS A 66 8.84 0.57 5.96
C LYS A 66 9.39 1.77 5.19
N GLN A 67 9.07 1.90 3.90
CA GLN A 67 9.49 3.07 3.12
C GLN A 67 8.89 4.38 3.63
N ARG A 68 7.62 4.41 4.07
CA ARG A 68 7.01 5.62 4.66
C ARG A 68 7.66 6.02 5.98
N SER A 69 8.10 5.06 6.79
CA SER A 69 8.88 5.35 8.00
C SER A 69 10.27 5.92 7.70
N VAL A 70 10.94 5.42 6.65
CA VAL A 70 12.25 5.92 6.21
C VAL A 70 12.14 7.32 5.60
N GLN A 71 11.13 7.58 4.77
CA GLN A 71 10.90 8.91 4.17
C GLN A 71 10.58 10.00 5.21
N ARG A 72 9.96 9.67 6.35
CA ARG A 72 9.75 10.64 7.44
C ARG A 72 11.04 11.02 8.16
N ILE A 73 12.09 10.19 8.10
CA ILE A 73 13.37 10.47 8.75
C ILE A 73 14.25 11.37 7.87
N ASP A 74 14.20 11.22 6.54
CA ASP A 74 15.01 12.03 5.61
C ASP A 74 14.60 13.53 5.57
N GLY A 75 13.34 13.86 5.84
CA GLY A 75 12.87 15.26 5.86
C GLY A 75 13.38 16.12 7.01
N ASN A 76 14.04 15.53 8.02
CA ASN A 76 14.42 16.24 9.26
C ASN A 76 15.92 16.57 9.38
N TYR A 77 16.78 16.09 8.47
CA TYR A 77 18.24 16.31 8.53
C TYR A 77 18.78 17.38 7.57
N ALA A 78 17.92 18.13 6.88
CA ALA A 78 18.34 19.17 5.93
C ALA A 78 18.70 20.53 6.59
N GLY A 79 18.58 20.66 7.92
CA GLY A 79 18.69 21.96 8.62
C GLY A 79 19.97 22.22 9.44
N MET A 80 20.99 21.35 9.46
CA MET A 80 22.16 21.52 10.33
C MET A 80 23.52 21.39 9.61
N ARG A 81 23.78 22.26 8.63
CA ARG A 81 25.11 22.55 8.09
C ARG A 81 25.08 24.03 7.65
N LYS A 82 25.87 24.99 8.10
CA LYS A 82 27.07 25.06 8.94
C LYS A 82 27.10 26.45 9.60
N ALA A 83 27.58 26.55 10.84
CA ALA A 83 28.20 27.76 11.38
C ALA A 83 29.37 27.32 12.26
N ALA A 84 30.56 27.28 11.67
CA ALA A 84 31.86 27.26 12.32
C ALA A 84 32.91 27.65 11.27
#